data_AF-A0A0R1WK59-F1
#
_entry.id   AF-A0A0R1WK59-F1
#
_cell.length_a   1.000
_cell.length_b   1.000
_cell.length_c   1.000
_cell.angle_alpha   90.00
_cell.angle_beta   90.00
_cell.angle_gamma   90.00
#
_symmetry.space_group_name_H-M   'P 1'
#
loop_
_entity.id
_entity.type
_entity.pdbx_description
1 polymer ?
#
loop_
_entity_poly.entity_id
_entity_poly.type
_entity_poly.pdbx_seq_one_letter_code
_entity_poly.pdbx_strand_id
1 'polypeptide(L)'
;MTWSVWHVSPVITSIFFILGVFTLYQVVFDWLKTVVHEKKMSISDNTVKSLFGVIYMLVFIFTMQSTIVGKSISWEFMNFIVIALIFCAYFLNIRVPIYFFVPIILVYMVFNHSIGYWESWCHALTIMLSYWSFNYIQGHPTKSHPFIGYIIVGIIWGGIMWYFVALKFNLTMSVFLQEWSYLVIFEVLLYSYVRMLLRESELKGHLEAFANHDALTKSENYAAYSSEIKYLFANSLRNNLGLSMMMFDIDHFKQVNDTYGHLAGDKVLQKAVSTTQTVIDDNDPKVKLYRTGGE
;
A
#
# COMPACT_ATOMS: atom_id res chain seq x y z
N MET A 1 -0.54 19.29 -39.51
CA MET A 1 0.58 18.78 -38.69
C MET A 1 0.37 17.29 -38.47
N THR A 2 1.02 16.45 -39.25
CA THR A 2 0.96 14.98 -39.18
C THR A 2 1.94 14.49 -38.11
N TRP A 3 1.49 14.46 -36.86
CA TRP A 3 2.23 13.87 -35.74
C TRP A 3 2.05 12.35 -35.77
N SER A 4 2.83 11.62 -36.58
CA SER A 4 2.64 10.16 -36.68
C SER A 4 3.93 9.37 -36.86
N VAL A 5 5.00 9.76 -36.18
CA VAL A 5 6.07 8.81 -35.82
C VAL A 5 6.44 9.08 -34.37
N TRP A 6 5.93 8.24 -33.46
CA TRP A 6 6.44 8.18 -32.10
C TRP A 6 7.87 7.66 -32.18
N HIS A 7 8.85 8.52 -31.97
CA HIS A 7 10.28 8.17 -31.97
C HIS A 7 10.73 7.43 -30.69
N VAL A 8 9.82 7.28 -29.73
CA VAL A 8 10.08 6.64 -28.43
C VAL A 8 9.55 5.21 -28.47
N SER A 9 10.38 4.26 -28.05
CA SER A 9 9.99 2.84 -28.00
C SER A 9 8.71 2.62 -27.18
N PRO A 10 7.78 1.75 -27.64
CA PRO A 10 6.57 1.37 -26.90
C PRO A 10 6.85 0.93 -25.45
N VAL A 11 8.00 0.30 -25.18
CA VAL A 11 8.41 -0.07 -23.81
C VAL A 11 8.58 1.15 -22.94
N ILE A 12 9.35 2.12 -23.42
CA ILE A 12 9.71 3.30 -22.64
C ILE A 12 8.44 4.07 -22.31
N THR A 13 7.56 4.27 -23.29
CA THR A 13 6.27 4.94 -23.07
C THR A 13 5.41 4.18 -22.06
N SER A 14 5.36 2.85 -22.14
CA SER A 14 4.63 2.01 -21.20
C SER A 14 5.18 2.09 -19.78
N ILE A 15 6.51 2.12 -19.58
CA ILE A 15 7.13 2.29 -18.26
C ILE A 15 6.63 3.58 -17.59
N PHE A 16 6.75 4.71 -18.28
CA PHE A 16 6.31 6.00 -17.73
C PHE A 16 4.81 6.07 -17.53
N PHE A 17 4.03 5.45 -18.42
CA PHE A 17 2.59 5.38 -18.27
C PHE A 17 2.18 4.57 -17.03
N ILE A 18 2.76 3.39 -16.80
CA ILE A 18 2.51 2.56 -15.62
C ILE A 18 2.88 3.31 -14.33
N LEU A 19 4.07 3.91 -14.30
CA LEU A 19 4.50 4.71 -13.16
C LEU A 19 3.54 5.88 -12.91
N GLY A 20 3.12 6.58 -13.96
CA GLY A 20 2.14 7.65 -13.87
C GLY A 20 0.79 7.19 -13.32
N VAL A 21 0.29 6.03 -13.75
CA VAL A 21 -0.95 5.42 -13.24
C VAL A 21 -0.83 5.11 -11.75
N PHE A 22 0.32 4.61 -11.29
CA PHE A 22 0.53 4.32 -9.87
C PHE A 22 0.74 5.57 -9.03
N THR A 23 1.49 6.56 -9.53
CA THR A 23 1.64 7.85 -8.86
C THR A 23 0.28 8.55 -8.72
N LEU A 24 -0.54 8.54 -9.77
CA LEU A 24 -1.88 9.11 -9.73
C LEU A 24 -2.77 8.38 -8.71
N TYR A 25 -2.73 7.04 -8.69
CA TYR A 25 -3.41 6.27 -7.66
C TYR A 25 -3.02 6.73 -6.25
N GLN A 26 -1.71 6.86 -5.99
CA GLN A 26 -1.20 7.22 -4.66
C GLN A 26 -1.67 8.62 -4.25
N VAL A 27 -1.54 9.61 -5.13
CA VAL A 27 -1.95 10.99 -4.85
C VAL A 27 -3.45 11.05 -4.53
N VAL A 28 -4.29 10.38 -5.32
CA VAL A 28 -5.73 10.36 -5.09
C VAL A 28 -6.09 9.59 -3.82
N PHE A 29 -5.39 8.48 -3.54
CA PHE A 29 -5.60 7.71 -2.31
C PHE A 29 -5.25 8.52 -1.05
N ASP A 30 -4.12 9.23 -1.05
CA ASP A 30 -3.71 10.07 0.08
C ASP A 30 -4.67 11.25 0.29
N TRP A 31 -5.19 11.84 -0.80
CA TRP A 31 -6.25 12.82 -0.73
C TRP A 31 -7.55 12.25 -0.14
N LEU A 32 -8.00 11.08 -0.62
CA LEU A 32 -9.20 10.40 -0.10
C LEU A 32 -9.08 10.07 1.39
N LYS A 33 -7.93 9.56 1.81
CA LYS A 33 -7.62 9.27 3.22
C LYS A 33 -7.79 10.53 4.07
N THR A 34 -7.22 11.65 3.62
CA THR A 34 -7.34 12.95 4.33
C THR A 34 -8.81 13.37 4.49
N VAL A 35 -9.60 13.28 3.42
CA VAL A 35 -11.04 13.62 3.44
C VAL A 35 -11.84 12.72 4.39
N VAL A 36 -11.54 11.42 4.44
CA VAL A 36 -12.20 10.45 5.34
C VAL A 36 -11.93 10.79 6.80
N HIS A 37 -10.67 11.12 7.13
CA HIS A 37 -10.26 11.54 8.47
C HIS A 37 -10.87 12.89 8.88
N GLU A 38 -10.86 13.88 8.00
CA GLU A 38 -11.48 15.20 8.25
C GLU A 38 -12.99 15.10 8.50
N LYS A 39 -13.69 14.24 7.74
CA LYS A 39 -15.12 13.99 7.91
C LYS A 39 -15.45 13.03 9.06
N LYS A 40 -14.45 12.55 9.81
CA LYS A 40 -14.60 11.61 10.93
C LYS A 40 -15.42 10.37 10.58
N MET A 41 -15.29 9.87 9.36
CA MET A 41 -15.97 8.65 8.94
C MET A 41 -15.32 7.44 9.62
N SER A 42 -16.10 6.48 10.12
CA SER A 42 -15.61 5.28 10.81
C SER A 42 -15.09 4.20 9.84
N ILE A 43 -14.46 4.59 8.73
CA ILE A 43 -13.94 3.68 7.71
C ILE A 43 -12.44 3.57 7.88
N SER A 44 -11.93 2.33 7.95
CA SER A 44 -10.48 2.11 8.06
C SER A 44 -9.74 2.46 6.77
N ASP A 45 -8.51 2.97 6.90
CA ASP A 45 -7.64 3.28 5.74
C ASP A 45 -7.44 2.06 4.82
N ASN A 46 -7.36 0.86 5.40
CA ASN A 46 -7.25 -0.39 4.64
C ASN A 46 -8.49 -0.65 3.78
N THR A 47 -9.68 -0.37 4.31
CA THR A 47 -10.94 -0.49 3.57
C THR A 47 -11.00 0.52 2.43
N VAL A 48 -10.63 1.77 2.68
CA VAL A 48 -10.56 2.83 1.65
C VAL A 48 -9.59 2.42 0.56
N LYS A 49 -8.37 2.01 0.93
CA LYS A 49 -7.31 1.55 0.02
C LYS A 49 -7.80 0.43 -0.88
N SER A 50 -8.48 -0.56 -0.28
CA SER A 50 -8.93 -1.74 -0.98
C SER A 50 -10.03 -1.43 -2.01
N LEU A 51 -11.07 -0.72 -1.55
CA LEU A 51 -12.22 -0.38 -2.39
C LEU A 51 -11.81 0.57 -3.52
N PHE A 52 -11.09 1.64 -3.19
CA PHE A 52 -10.63 2.61 -4.16
C PHE A 52 -9.68 1.96 -5.17
N GLY A 53 -8.72 1.16 -4.72
CA GLY A 53 -7.75 0.50 -5.61
C GLY A 53 -8.39 -0.47 -6.59
N VAL A 54 -9.36 -1.28 -6.17
CA VAL A 54 -10.08 -2.17 -7.11
C VAL A 54 -10.85 -1.35 -8.15
N ILE A 55 -11.60 -0.34 -7.71
CA ILE A 55 -12.37 0.53 -8.63
C ILE A 55 -11.43 1.24 -9.60
N TYR A 56 -10.34 1.82 -9.10
CA TYR A 56 -9.35 2.53 -9.90
C TYR A 56 -8.73 1.63 -10.98
N MET A 57 -8.32 0.41 -10.62
CA MET A 57 -7.75 -0.53 -11.59
C MET A 57 -8.78 -1.03 -12.60
N LEU A 58 -10.04 -1.23 -12.21
CA LEU A 58 -11.10 -1.57 -13.15
C LEU A 58 -11.37 -0.44 -14.15
N VAL A 59 -11.53 0.80 -13.66
CA VAL A 59 -11.71 1.98 -14.51
C VAL A 59 -10.52 2.12 -15.47
N PHE A 60 -9.30 1.94 -14.98
CA PHE A 60 -8.09 1.96 -15.79
C PHE A 60 -8.14 0.90 -16.92
N ILE A 61 -8.37 -0.37 -16.58
CA ILE A 61 -8.43 -1.46 -17.57
C ILE A 61 -9.52 -1.20 -18.62
N PHE A 62 -10.74 -0.87 -18.20
CA PHE A 62 -11.86 -0.66 -19.14
C PHE A 62 -11.66 0.58 -20.00
N THR A 63 -11.10 1.66 -19.45
CA THR A 63 -10.78 2.88 -20.22
C THR A 63 -9.75 2.56 -21.29
N MET A 64 -8.65 1.89 -20.94
CA MET A 64 -7.64 1.45 -21.91
C MET A 64 -8.25 0.56 -22.98
N GLN A 65 -9.02 -0.44 -22.57
CA GLN A 65 -9.66 -1.38 -23.49
C GLN A 65 -10.60 -0.66 -24.46
N SER A 66 -11.41 0.31 -24.00
CA SER A 66 -12.35 1.05 -24.84
C SER A 66 -11.72 1.73 -26.05
N THR A 67 -10.44 2.09 -25.97
CA THR A 67 -9.70 2.73 -27.06
C THR A 67 -9.27 1.76 -28.17
N ILE A 68 -9.26 0.45 -27.87
CA ILE A 68 -8.71 -0.60 -28.75
C ILE A 68 -9.69 -1.73 -29.08
N VAL A 69 -10.87 -1.80 -28.45
CA VAL A 69 -11.87 -2.83 -28.76
C VAL A 69 -12.13 -2.91 -30.26
N GLY A 70 -12.16 -4.15 -30.79
CA GLY A 70 -12.42 -4.42 -32.21
C GLY A 70 -11.24 -4.15 -33.14
N LYS A 71 -10.09 -3.66 -32.63
CA LYS A 71 -8.87 -3.47 -33.43
C LYS A 71 -7.99 -4.71 -33.39
N SER A 72 -7.23 -4.93 -34.47
CA SER A 72 -6.23 -6.01 -34.57
C SER A 72 -5.10 -5.87 -33.54
N ILE A 73 -4.88 -4.67 -33.01
CA ILE A 73 -3.89 -4.31 -31.99
C ILE A 73 -4.43 -4.42 -30.55
N SER A 74 -5.62 -4.99 -30.34
CA SER A 74 -6.21 -5.10 -29.00
C SER A 74 -5.39 -5.91 -27.99
N TRP A 75 -4.38 -6.66 -28.45
CA TRP A 75 -3.43 -7.39 -27.64
C TRP A 75 -2.30 -6.51 -27.05
N GLU A 76 -2.05 -5.30 -27.57
CA GLU A 76 -0.93 -4.44 -27.15
C GLU A 76 -1.00 -4.06 -25.66
N PHE A 77 -2.20 -4.03 -25.08
CA PHE A 77 -2.42 -3.63 -23.70
C PHE A 77 -2.52 -4.80 -22.70
N MET A 78 -2.26 -6.03 -23.15
CA MET A 78 -2.35 -7.23 -22.31
C MET A 78 -1.41 -7.19 -21.10
N ASN A 79 -0.21 -6.62 -21.27
CA ASN A 79 0.74 -6.43 -20.18
C ASN A 79 0.18 -5.57 -19.04
N PHE A 80 -0.64 -4.56 -19.34
CA PHE A 80 -1.24 -3.69 -18.33
C PHE A 80 -2.28 -4.42 -17.48
N ILE A 81 -2.97 -5.42 -18.02
CA ILE A 81 -3.93 -6.24 -17.28
C ILE A 81 -3.20 -7.09 -16.23
N VAL A 82 -2.07 -7.71 -16.60
CA VAL A 82 -1.26 -8.50 -15.66
C VAL A 82 -0.69 -7.61 -14.57
N ILE A 83 -0.15 -6.44 -14.95
CA ILE A 83 0.40 -5.47 -14.01
C ILE A 83 -0.68 -4.97 -13.05
N ALA A 84 -1.89 -4.72 -13.55
CA ALA A 84 -3.03 -4.34 -12.72
C ALA A 84 -3.41 -5.42 -11.70
N LEU A 85 -3.37 -6.68 -12.13
CA LEU A 85 -3.63 -7.83 -11.28
C LEU A 85 -2.55 -8.00 -10.21
N ILE A 86 -1.27 -7.86 -10.58
CA ILE A 86 -0.15 -7.90 -9.63
C ILE A 86 -0.26 -6.74 -8.64
N PHE A 87 -0.60 -5.53 -9.09
CA PHE A 87 -0.85 -4.38 -8.22
C PHE A 87 -1.97 -4.68 -7.21
N CYS A 88 -3.09 -5.24 -7.65
CA CYS A 88 -4.19 -5.60 -6.76
C CYS A 88 -3.82 -6.70 -5.75
N ALA A 89 -3.14 -7.76 -6.19
CA ALA A 89 -2.75 -8.87 -5.32
C ALA A 89 -1.64 -8.47 -4.33
N TYR A 90 -0.58 -7.83 -4.83
CA TYR A 90 0.61 -7.54 -4.05
C TYR A 90 0.53 -6.22 -3.28
N PHE A 91 0.23 -5.12 -3.96
CA PHE A 91 0.34 -3.77 -3.37
C PHE A 91 -0.88 -3.40 -2.51
N LEU A 92 -2.08 -3.72 -2.99
CA LEU A 92 -3.29 -3.46 -2.21
C LEU A 92 -3.46 -4.46 -1.06
N ASN A 93 -2.79 -5.63 -1.12
CA ASN A 93 -2.90 -6.70 -0.12
C ASN A 93 -4.37 -7.11 0.11
N ILE A 94 -5.14 -7.17 -0.96
CA ILE A 94 -6.55 -7.55 -0.92
C ILE A 94 -6.65 -9.02 -1.28
N ARG A 95 -7.27 -9.81 -0.40
CA ARG A 95 -7.72 -11.16 -0.73
C ARG A 95 -9.15 -11.10 -1.26
N VAL A 96 -9.28 -10.78 -2.54
CA VAL A 96 -10.56 -10.83 -3.24
C VAL A 96 -10.92 -12.31 -3.47
N PRO A 97 -12.07 -12.79 -3.00
CA PRO A 97 -12.51 -14.14 -3.31
C PRO A 97 -12.62 -14.36 -4.82
N ILE A 98 -12.17 -15.52 -5.31
CA ILE A 98 -12.04 -15.79 -6.75
C ILE A 98 -13.38 -15.66 -7.51
N TYR A 99 -14.51 -15.86 -6.84
CA TYR A 99 -15.83 -15.74 -7.43
C TYR A 99 -16.19 -14.31 -7.87
N PHE A 100 -15.57 -13.26 -7.28
CA PHE A 100 -15.77 -11.88 -7.74
C PHE A 100 -15.12 -11.61 -9.11
N PHE A 101 -14.14 -12.41 -9.52
CA PHE A 101 -13.56 -12.26 -10.86
C PHE A 101 -14.50 -12.72 -11.96
N VAL A 102 -15.38 -13.69 -11.69
CA VAL A 102 -16.31 -14.24 -12.68
C VAL A 102 -17.17 -13.15 -13.34
N PRO A 103 -17.92 -12.31 -12.61
CA PRO A 103 -18.71 -11.25 -13.25
C PRO A 103 -17.83 -10.21 -13.95
N ILE A 104 -16.66 -9.86 -13.41
CA ILE A 104 -15.72 -8.91 -14.03
C ILE A 104 -15.23 -9.44 -15.38
N ILE A 105 -14.84 -10.72 -15.42
CA ILE A 105 -14.37 -11.41 -16.62
C ILE A 105 -15.50 -11.49 -17.65
N LEU A 106 -16.72 -11.84 -17.25
CA LEU A 106 -17.86 -11.91 -18.16
C LEU A 106 -18.16 -10.54 -18.78
N VAL A 107 -18.17 -9.46 -17.98
CA VAL A 107 -18.34 -8.09 -18.48
C VAL A 107 -17.20 -7.74 -19.45
N TYR A 108 -15.95 -8.06 -19.10
CA TYR A 108 -14.79 -7.83 -19.96
C TYR A 108 -14.89 -8.62 -21.29
N MET A 109 -15.36 -9.86 -21.27
CA MET A 109 -15.53 -10.68 -22.47
C MET A 109 -16.66 -10.18 -23.37
N VAL A 110 -17.80 -9.79 -22.78
CA VAL A 110 -18.91 -9.19 -23.52
C VAL A 110 -18.46 -7.89 -24.17
N PHE A 111 -17.75 -7.04 -23.43
CA PHE A 111 -17.19 -5.78 -23.93
C PHE A 111 -16.22 -5.98 -25.09
N ASN A 112 -15.46 -7.09 -25.09
CA ASN A 112 -14.52 -7.43 -26.15
C ASN A 112 -15.09 -8.31 -27.26
N HIS A 113 -16.39 -8.62 -27.23
CA HIS A 113 -17.02 -9.59 -28.14
C HIS A 113 -16.26 -10.94 -28.19
N SER A 114 -15.66 -11.35 -27.08
CA SER A 114 -14.71 -12.47 -27.03
C SER A 114 -15.27 -13.75 -26.41
N ILE A 115 -16.54 -13.73 -25.99
CA ILE A 115 -17.18 -14.83 -25.25
C ILE A 115 -17.24 -16.15 -26.04
N GLY A 116 -17.29 -16.10 -27.37
CA GLY A 116 -17.35 -17.27 -28.24
C GLY A 116 -16.00 -17.94 -28.51
N TYR A 117 -14.89 -17.37 -28.04
CA TYR A 117 -13.54 -17.84 -28.33
C TYR A 117 -12.98 -18.63 -27.14
N TRP A 118 -12.66 -19.90 -27.35
CA TRP A 118 -12.14 -20.77 -26.29
C TRP A 118 -10.79 -20.26 -25.72
N GLU A 119 -9.97 -19.61 -26.54
CA GLU A 119 -8.71 -18.98 -26.13
C GLU A 119 -8.94 -17.90 -25.06
N SER A 120 -10.07 -17.19 -25.16
CA SER A 120 -10.43 -16.14 -24.20
C SER A 120 -10.81 -16.74 -22.83
N TRP A 121 -11.43 -17.92 -22.82
CA TRP A 121 -11.71 -18.67 -21.60
C TRP A 121 -10.44 -19.20 -20.94
N CYS A 122 -9.51 -19.75 -21.71
CA CYS A 122 -8.19 -20.16 -21.21
C CYS A 122 -7.41 -18.98 -20.62
N HIS A 123 -7.43 -17.84 -21.30
CA HIS A 123 -6.83 -16.59 -20.82
C HIS A 123 -7.45 -16.12 -19.49
N ALA A 124 -8.78 -16.12 -19.39
CA ALA A 124 -9.48 -15.77 -18.14
C ALA A 124 -9.15 -16.71 -16.98
N LEU A 125 -9.09 -18.01 -17.24
CA LEU A 125 -8.66 -19.00 -16.25
C LEU A 125 -7.23 -18.74 -15.80
N THR A 126 -6.34 -18.38 -16.73
CA THR A 126 -4.94 -18.04 -16.44
C THR A 126 -4.84 -16.82 -15.52
N ILE A 127 -5.63 -15.77 -15.78
CA ILE A 127 -5.73 -14.57 -14.91
C ILE A 127 -6.23 -14.95 -13.51
N MET A 128 -7.26 -15.80 -13.40
CA MET A 128 -7.80 -16.21 -12.10
C MET A 128 -6.80 -17.04 -11.30
N LEU A 129 -6.12 -18.00 -11.96
CA LEU A 129 -5.12 -18.85 -11.33
C LEU A 129 -3.84 -18.07 -10.95
N SER A 130 -3.44 -17.09 -11.76
CA SER A 130 -2.31 -16.22 -11.43
C SER A 130 -2.60 -15.38 -10.19
N TYR A 131 -3.79 -14.77 -10.11
CA TYR A 131 -4.23 -14.03 -8.92
C TYR A 131 -4.27 -14.91 -7.67
N TRP A 132 -4.82 -16.11 -7.79
CA TRP A 132 -4.83 -17.09 -6.70
C TRP A 132 -3.40 -17.45 -6.24
N SER A 133 -2.48 -17.66 -7.20
CA SER A 133 -1.08 -17.97 -6.91
C SER A 133 -0.37 -16.84 -6.18
N PHE A 134 -0.60 -15.59 -6.59
CA PHE A 134 -0.06 -14.42 -5.89
C PHE A 134 -0.57 -14.32 -4.45
N ASN A 135 -1.87 -14.53 -4.23
CA ASN A 135 -2.45 -14.54 -2.89
C ASN A 135 -1.93 -15.70 -2.02
N TYR A 136 -1.68 -16.87 -2.63
CA TYR A 136 -1.11 -18.02 -1.93
C TYR A 136 0.29 -17.72 -1.41
N ILE A 137 1.15 -17.13 -2.24
CA ILE A 137 2.51 -16.70 -1.85
C ILE A 137 2.45 -15.62 -0.77
N GLN A 138 1.52 -14.68 -0.87
CA GLN A 138 1.30 -13.67 0.16
C GLN A 138 0.93 -14.27 1.51
N GLY A 139 0.14 -15.35 1.52
CA GLY A 139 -0.23 -16.08 2.74
C GLY A 139 0.91 -16.88 3.36
N HIS A 140 1.96 -17.19 2.61
CA HIS A 140 3.10 -18.00 3.05
C HIS A 140 4.43 -17.27 2.78
N PRO A 141 4.67 -16.12 3.42
CA PRO A 141 5.86 -15.32 3.15
C PRO A 141 7.14 -16.08 3.54
N THR A 142 8.06 -16.21 2.58
CA THR A 142 9.40 -16.72 2.86
C THR A 142 10.21 -15.65 3.62
N LYS A 143 11.02 -16.07 4.61
CA LYS A 143 11.70 -15.13 5.53
C LYS A 143 12.78 -14.25 4.87
N SER A 144 13.39 -14.68 3.78
CA SER A 144 14.53 -13.95 3.17
C SER A 144 14.12 -13.03 2.03
N HIS A 145 13.33 -13.52 1.06
CA HIS A 145 13.04 -12.78 -0.17
C HIS A 145 11.63 -13.10 -0.72
N PRO A 146 10.56 -12.55 -0.10
CA PRO A 146 9.19 -12.83 -0.53
C PRO A 146 8.93 -12.43 -2.00
N PHE A 147 9.70 -11.47 -2.54
CA PHE A 147 9.53 -10.95 -3.90
C PHE A 147 9.92 -11.90 -5.02
N ILE A 148 10.91 -12.78 -4.78
CA ILE A 148 11.38 -13.72 -5.80
C ILE A 148 10.24 -14.65 -6.21
N GLY A 149 9.41 -15.04 -5.23
CA GLY A 149 8.20 -15.81 -5.49
C GLY A 149 7.22 -15.10 -6.44
N TYR A 150 6.99 -13.80 -6.25
CA TYR A 150 6.11 -13.02 -7.13
C TYR A 150 6.67 -12.92 -8.55
N ILE A 151 7.97 -12.64 -8.70
CA ILE A 151 8.61 -12.57 -10.02
C ILE A 151 8.53 -13.93 -10.73
N ILE A 152 8.82 -15.04 -10.04
CA ILE A 152 8.75 -16.37 -10.65
C ILE A 152 7.32 -16.70 -11.09
N VAL A 153 6.33 -16.44 -10.22
CA VAL A 153 4.92 -16.69 -10.53
C VAL A 153 4.43 -15.79 -11.66
N GLY A 154 4.84 -14.52 -11.68
CA GLY A 154 4.55 -13.58 -12.75
C GLY A 154 5.12 -14.00 -14.10
N ILE A 155 6.40 -14.39 -14.13
CA ILE A 155 7.06 -14.93 -15.33
C ILE A 155 6.33 -16.16 -15.88
N ILE A 156 5.99 -17.13 -15.02
CA ILE A 156 5.32 -18.38 -15.41
C ILE A 156 3.92 -18.11 -15.95
N TRP A 157 3.08 -17.43 -15.17
CA TRP A 157 1.70 -17.15 -15.58
C TRP A 157 1.62 -16.16 -16.72
N GLY A 158 2.53 -15.19 -16.77
CA GLY A 158 2.69 -14.25 -17.87
C GLY A 158 3.05 -14.95 -19.18
N GLY A 159 3.92 -15.96 -19.14
CA GLY A 159 4.24 -16.80 -20.30
C GLY A 159 3.04 -17.59 -20.80
N ILE A 160 2.29 -18.23 -19.89
CA ILE A 160 1.06 -18.97 -20.22
C ILE A 160 0.00 -18.02 -20.81
N MET A 161 -0.15 -16.83 -20.22
CA MET A 161 -1.08 -15.81 -20.68
C MET A 161 -0.74 -15.34 -22.10
N TRP A 162 0.53 -14.99 -22.34
CA TRP A 162 1.00 -14.56 -23.65
C TRP A 162 0.94 -15.67 -24.69
N TYR A 163 1.06 -16.93 -24.29
CA TYR A 163 0.90 -18.07 -25.20
C TYR A 163 -0.52 -18.10 -25.79
N PHE A 164 -1.56 -17.94 -24.94
CA PHE A 164 -2.95 -17.88 -25.42
C PHE A 164 -3.23 -16.61 -26.24
N VAL A 165 -2.63 -15.48 -25.90
CA VAL A 165 -2.73 -14.25 -26.72
C VAL A 165 -2.09 -14.46 -28.08
N ALA A 166 -0.89 -15.05 -28.14
CA ALA A 166 -0.18 -15.33 -29.38
C ALA A 166 -0.96 -16.29 -30.28
N LEU A 167 -1.59 -17.33 -29.71
CA LEU A 167 -2.49 -18.22 -30.46
C LEU A 167 -3.70 -17.47 -31.03
N LYS A 168 -4.41 -16.71 -30.19
CA LYS A 168 -5.64 -16.01 -30.59
C LYS A 168 -5.41 -15.00 -31.72
N PHE A 169 -4.28 -14.28 -31.67
CA PHE A 169 -3.96 -13.22 -32.62
C PHE A 169 -2.96 -13.64 -33.70
N ASN A 170 -2.57 -14.92 -33.76
CA ASN A 170 -1.56 -15.47 -34.67
C ASN A 170 -0.24 -14.65 -34.65
N LEU A 171 0.23 -14.29 -33.45
CA LEU A 171 1.44 -13.48 -33.28
C LEU A 171 2.70 -14.30 -33.61
N THR A 172 3.73 -13.64 -34.11
CA THR A 172 5.02 -14.27 -34.34
C THR A 172 5.72 -14.56 -33.01
N MET A 173 6.64 -15.55 -33.03
CA MET A 173 7.47 -15.86 -31.87
C MET A 173 8.29 -14.65 -31.38
N SER A 174 8.71 -13.77 -32.29
CA SER A 174 9.44 -12.55 -31.93
C SER A 174 8.59 -11.60 -31.09
N VAL A 175 7.31 -11.38 -31.46
CA VAL A 175 6.39 -10.52 -30.71
C VAL A 175 6.09 -11.13 -29.34
N PHE A 176 5.86 -12.46 -29.29
CA PHE A 176 5.68 -13.16 -28.02
C PHE A 176 6.88 -12.96 -27.07
N LEU A 177 8.09 -13.25 -27.53
CA LEU A 177 9.30 -13.12 -26.69
C LEU A 177 9.55 -11.67 -26.26
N GLN A 178 9.30 -10.72 -27.16
CA GLN A 178 9.43 -9.30 -26.89
C GLN A 178 8.45 -8.84 -25.80
N GLU A 179 7.15 -9.09 -25.97
CA GLU A 179 6.14 -8.65 -25.01
C GLU A 179 6.24 -9.39 -23.67
N TRP A 180 6.62 -10.67 -23.69
CA TRP A 180 6.92 -11.40 -22.47
C TRP A 180 8.13 -10.82 -21.74
N SER A 181 9.19 -10.42 -22.47
CA SER A 181 10.34 -9.74 -21.84
C SER A 181 9.96 -8.39 -21.24
N TYR A 182 9.02 -7.66 -21.86
CA TYR A 182 8.51 -6.39 -21.34
C TYR A 182 7.73 -6.60 -20.06
N LEU A 183 6.92 -7.66 -19.99
CA LEU A 183 6.22 -8.04 -18.75
C LEU A 183 7.21 -8.25 -17.60
N VAL A 184 8.30 -8.99 -17.83
CA VAL A 184 9.33 -9.22 -16.80
C VAL A 184 9.96 -7.89 -16.33
N ILE A 185 10.26 -6.98 -17.25
CA ILE A 185 10.78 -5.65 -16.91
C ILE A 185 9.77 -4.88 -16.07
N PHE A 186 8.48 -4.88 -16.46
CA PHE A 186 7.44 -4.19 -15.71
C PHE A 186 7.22 -4.79 -14.32
N GLU A 187 7.31 -6.11 -14.16
CA GLU A 187 7.22 -6.76 -12.85
C GLU A 187 8.34 -6.32 -11.90
N VAL A 188 9.59 -6.27 -12.42
CA VAL A 188 10.74 -5.79 -11.64
C VAL A 188 10.57 -4.32 -11.26
N LEU A 189 10.12 -3.48 -12.20
CA LEU A 189 9.91 -2.05 -11.94
C LEU A 189 8.77 -1.82 -10.95
N LEU A 190 7.61 -2.47 -11.12
CA LEU A 190 6.50 -2.42 -10.19
C LEU A 190 6.94 -2.83 -8.79
N TYR A 191 7.72 -3.91 -8.68
CA TYR A 191 8.26 -4.34 -7.40
C TYR A 191 9.18 -3.27 -6.77
N SER A 192 10.11 -2.71 -7.55
CA SER A 192 11.02 -1.67 -7.06
C SER A 192 10.27 -0.43 -6.57
N TYR A 193 9.21 -0.05 -7.28
CA TYR A 193 8.33 1.07 -6.93
C TYR A 193 7.57 0.79 -5.63
N VAL A 194 6.93 -0.37 -5.50
CA VAL A 194 6.21 -0.76 -4.28
C VAL A 194 7.14 -0.82 -3.08
N ARG A 195 8.36 -1.36 -3.25
CA ARG A 195 9.37 -1.40 -2.17
C ARG A 195 9.81 -0.02 -1.73
N MET A 196 10.00 0.90 -2.66
CA MET A 196 10.31 2.29 -2.36
C MET A 196 9.20 2.91 -1.51
N LEU A 197 7.93 2.72 -1.89
CA LEU A 197 6.78 3.24 -1.15
C LEU A 197 6.67 2.66 0.26
N LEU A 198 6.84 1.34 0.42
CA LEU A 198 6.79 0.70 1.72
C LEU A 198 7.92 1.21 2.63
N ARG A 199 9.13 1.37 2.09
CA ARG A 199 10.27 1.92 2.84
C ARG A 199 10.04 3.37 3.24
N GLU A 200 9.44 4.18 2.37
CA GLU A 200 9.09 5.57 2.69
C GLU A 200 8.06 5.61 3.84
N SER A 201 7.05 4.76 3.80
CA SER A 201 6.05 4.66 4.87
C SER A 201 6.66 4.21 6.20
N GLU A 202 7.55 3.22 6.18
CA GLU A 202 8.25 2.73 7.37
C GLU A 202 9.18 3.81 7.94
N LEU A 203 9.92 4.50 7.08
CA LEU A 203 10.79 5.60 7.49
C LEU A 203 10.00 6.75 8.11
N LYS A 204 8.86 7.12 7.52
CA LYS A 204 7.95 8.12 8.10
C LYS A 204 7.46 7.69 9.47
N GLY A 205 7.03 6.44 9.63
CA GLY A 205 6.60 5.90 10.93
C GLY A 205 7.71 5.94 11.98
N HIS A 206 8.95 5.62 11.61
CA HIS A 206 10.09 5.74 12.52
C HIS A 206 10.39 7.21 12.88
N LEU A 207 10.34 8.12 11.91
CA LEU A 207 10.55 9.56 12.16
C LEU A 207 9.47 10.12 13.08
N GLU A 208 8.21 9.74 12.88
CA GLU A 208 7.11 10.10 13.78
C GLU A 208 7.34 9.54 15.20
N ALA A 209 7.74 8.28 15.32
CA ALA A 209 8.07 7.68 16.61
C ALA A 209 9.23 8.42 17.31
N PHE A 210 10.30 8.77 16.60
CA PHE A 210 11.40 9.56 17.15
C PHE A 210 10.99 11.00 17.50
N ALA A 211 10.08 11.60 16.74
CA ALA A 211 9.60 12.95 16.98
C ALA A 211 8.63 13.02 18.17
N ASN A 212 7.89 11.96 18.44
CA ASN A 212 6.81 11.92 19.43
C ASN A 212 7.14 11.17 20.72
N HIS A 213 8.24 10.42 20.78
CA HIS A 213 8.66 9.72 22.00
C HIS A 213 9.94 10.31 22.60
N ASP A 214 10.06 10.23 23.92
CA ASP A 214 11.26 10.59 24.65
C ASP A 214 12.33 9.51 24.47
N ALA A 215 13.55 9.93 24.14
CA ALA A 215 14.62 8.99 23.80
C ALA A 215 15.05 8.11 24.99
N LEU A 216 15.01 8.66 26.21
CA LEU A 216 15.47 8.01 27.43
C LEU A 216 14.42 7.07 28.03
N THR A 217 13.19 7.54 28.14
CA THR A 217 12.10 6.87 28.87
C THR A 217 11.11 6.15 27.97
N LYS A 218 11.13 6.44 26.66
CA LYS A 218 10.20 5.90 25.64
C LYS A 218 8.73 6.31 25.80
N SER A 219 8.38 7.09 26.83
CA SER A 219 7.05 7.71 26.93
C SER A 219 6.83 8.74 25.81
N GLU A 220 5.59 9.14 25.59
CA GLU A 220 5.28 10.24 24.68
C GLU A 220 5.97 11.52 25.18
N ASN A 221 6.51 12.34 24.29
CA ASN A 221 7.27 13.53 24.65
C ASN A 221 6.41 14.81 24.60
N TYR A 222 7.05 15.96 24.81
CA TYR A 222 6.37 17.26 24.75
C TYR A 222 5.73 17.55 23.37
N ALA A 223 6.32 17.09 22.26
CA ALA A 223 5.75 17.28 20.93
C ALA A 223 4.44 16.49 20.77
N ALA A 224 4.42 15.23 21.24
CA ALA A 224 3.20 14.42 21.29
C ALA A 224 2.11 15.10 22.13
N TYR A 225 2.45 15.51 23.36
CA TYR A 225 1.55 16.26 24.25
C TYR A 225 0.96 17.50 23.55
N SER A 226 1.83 18.34 22.97
CA SER A 226 1.44 19.60 22.33
C SER A 226 0.52 19.38 21.11
N SER A 227 0.76 18.30 20.35
CA SER A 227 -0.06 17.95 19.20
C SER A 227 -1.46 17.44 19.60
N GLU A 228 -1.54 16.66 20.68
CA GLU A 228 -2.76 15.98 21.07
C GLU A 228 -3.66 16.81 21.99
N ILE A 229 -3.08 17.62 22.88
CA ILE A 229 -3.85 18.33 23.91
C ILE A 229 -4.89 19.29 23.32
N LYS A 230 -4.57 19.94 22.20
CA LYS A 230 -5.50 20.80 21.46
C LYS A 230 -6.73 20.04 20.98
N TYR A 231 -6.53 18.82 20.49
CA TYR A 231 -7.62 17.95 20.04
C TYR A 231 -8.49 17.50 21.23
N LEU A 232 -7.86 17.05 22.33
CA LEU A 232 -8.56 16.58 23.52
C LEU A 232 -9.45 17.67 24.14
N PHE A 233 -8.93 18.89 24.29
CA PHE A 233 -9.71 20.03 24.76
C PHE A 233 -10.91 20.33 23.85
N ALA A 234 -10.69 20.43 22.54
CA ALA A 234 -11.76 20.72 21.60
C ALA A 234 -12.81 19.59 21.55
N ASN A 235 -12.39 18.34 21.73
CA ASN A 235 -13.30 17.19 21.78
C ASN A 235 -14.13 17.15 23.06
N SER A 236 -13.51 17.42 24.21
CA SER A 236 -14.18 17.55 25.51
C SER A 236 -15.25 18.62 25.45
N LEU A 237 -14.92 19.81 24.93
CA LEU A 237 -15.87 20.93 24.81
C LEU A 237 -17.04 20.61 23.89
N ARG A 238 -16.79 20.01 22.71
CA ARG A 238 -17.85 19.71 21.72
C ARG A 238 -18.82 18.63 22.19
N ASN A 239 -18.32 17.63 22.91
CA ASN A 239 -19.10 16.46 23.30
C ASN A 239 -19.52 16.48 24.78
N ASN A 240 -19.25 17.58 25.49
CA ASN A 240 -19.49 17.71 26.93
C ASN A 240 -18.90 16.55 27.74
N LEU A 241 -17.68 16.14 27.41
CA LEU A 241 -16.94 15.06 28.10
C LEU A 241 -16.03 15.65 29.17
N GLY A 242 -15.91 14.99 30.32
CA GLY A 242 -14.90 15.34 31.32
C GLY A 242 -13.49 15.12 30.79
N LEU A 243 -12.60 16.09 31.02
CA LEU A 243 -11.18 16.00 30.73
C LEU A 243 -10.40 16.36 32.00
N SER A 244 -9.56 15.44 32.45
CA SER A 244 -8.68 15.63 33.61
C SER A 244 -7.23 15.60 33.15
N MET A 245 -6.39 16.42 33.78
CA MET A 245 -4.95 16.45 33.55
C MET A 245 -4.24 16.43 34.90
N MET A 246 -3.15 15.68 34.98
CA MET A 246 -2.25 15.66 36.13
C MET A 246 -0.84 15.97 35.64
N MET A 247 -0.15 16.84 36.37
CA MET A 247 1.26 17.13 36.19
C MET A 247 1.96 16.87 37.52
N PHE A 248 3.09 16.16 37.49
CA PHE A 248 3.89 15.84 38.65
C PHE A 248 5.37 15.93 38.29
N ASP A 249 6.22 16.07 39.30
CA ASP A 249 7.66 16.25 39.17
C ASP A 249 8.41 15.36 40.17
N ILE A 250 9.69 15.07 39.94
CA ILE A 250 10.52 14.24 40.82
C ILE A 250 11.21 15.13 41.85
N ASP A 251 10.74 15.06 43.09
CA ASP A 251 11.32 15.82 44.20
C ASP A 251 12.82 15.55 44.35
N HIS A 252 13.59 16.63 44.50
CA HIS A 252 15.05 16.59 44.72
C HIS A 252 15.86 15.88 43.62
N PHE A 253 15.35 15.78 42.38
CA PHE A 253 16.04 15.09 41.30
C PHE A 253 17.45 15.62 41.01
N LYS A 254 17.65 16.93 41.09
CA LYS A 254 18.99 17.55 40.99
C LYS A 254 19.98 17.00 42.02
N GLN A 255 19.56 16.81 43.27
CA GLN A 255 20.42 16.26 44.31
C GLN A 255 20.85 14.82 44.01
N VAL A 256 19.96 14.03 43.39
CA VAL A 256 20.29 12.68 42.92
C VAL A 256 21.37 12.74 41.83
N ASN A 257 21.20 13.61 40.84
CA ASN A 257 22.19 13.81 39.77
C ASN A 257 23.54 14.28 40.34
N ASP A 258 23.53 15.22 41.27
CA ASP A 258 24.75 15.78 41.86
C ASP A 258 25.49 14.75 42.74
N THR A 259 24.76 13.84 43.40
CA THR A 259 25.33 12.84 44.33
C THR A 259 25.77 11.55 43.62
N TYR A 260 24.98 11.07 42.65
CA TYR A 260 25.15 9.75 42.03
C TYR A 260 25.46 9.81 40.53
N GLY A 261 25.50 11.01 39.95
CA GLY A 261 25.77 11.26 38.54
C GLY A 261 24.53 11.11 37.65
N HIS A 262 24.61 11.69 36.45
CA HIS A 262 23.50 11.71 35.48
C HIS A 262 22.99 10.32 35.08
N LEU A 263 23.88 9.32 34.99
CA LEU A 263 23.47 7.95 34.68
C LEU A 263 22.56 7.34 35.76
N ALA A 264 22.69 7.78 37.01
CA ALA A 264 21.78 7.38 38.09
C ALA A 264 20.44 8.12 37.97
N GLY A 265 20.45 9.42 37.67
CA GLY A 265 19.23 10.18 37.40
C GLY A 265 18.44 9.61 36.22
N ASP A 266 19.12 9.21 35.15
CA ASP A 266 18.50 8.56 34.00
C ASP A 266 17.73 7.28 34.40
N LYS A 267 18.30 6.47 35.30
CA LYS A 267 17.62 5.28 35.83
C LYS A 267 16.42 5.64 36.69
N VAL A 268 16.49 6.72 37.47
CA VAL A 268 15.36 7.21 38.26
C VAL A 268 14.22 7.65 37.34
N LEU A 269 14.50 8.41 36.28
CA LEU A 269 13.50 8.81 35.28
C LEU A 269 12.84 7.61 34.62
N GLN A 270 13.64 6.65 34.13
CA GLN A 270 13.13 5.41 33.54
C GLN A 270 12.24 4.63 34.53
N LYS A 271 12.64 4.59 35.81
CA LYS A 271 11.87 3.87 36.84
C LYS A 271 10.58 4.60 37.20
N ALA A 272 10.60 5.93 37.29
CA ALA A 272 9.41 6.73 37.54
C ALA A 272 8.38 6.53 36.42
N VAL A 273 8.79 6.71 35.16
CA VAL A 273 7.92 6.54 33.98
C VAL A 273 7.35 5.12 33.91
N SER A 274 8.19 4.09 34.06
CA SER A 274 7.71 2.69 34.03
C SER A 274 6.74 2.37 35.17
N THR A 275 6.96 2.92 36.37
CA THR A 275 6.06 2.72 37.51
C THR A 275 4.72 3.40 37.26
N THR A 276 4.72 4.65 36.78
CA THR A 276 3.51 5.38 36.43
C THR A 276 2.74 4.70 35.30
N GLN A 277 3.42 4.22 34.26
CA GLN A 277 2.78 3.50 33.15
C GLN A 277 2.12 2.21 33.63
N THR A 278 2.77 1.45 34.51
CA THR A 278 2.18 0.24 35.10
C THR A 278 0.87 0.55 35.83
N VAL A 279 0.86 1.62 36.64
CA VAL A 279 -0.36 2.05 37.35
C VAL A 279 -1.45 2.49 36.37
N ILE A 280 -1.09 3.22 35.31
CA ILE A 280 -2.05 3.63 34.27
C ILE A 280 -2.66 2.41 33.58
N ASP A 281 -1.83 1.47 33.12
CA ASP A 281 -2.26 0.28 32.38
C ASP A 281 -3.19 -0.60 33.23
N ASP A 282 -2.96 -0.68 34.55
CA ASP A 282 -3.79 -1.43 35.50
C ASP A 282 -5.15 -0.77 35.80
N ASN A 283 -5.30 0.54 35.56
CA ASN A 283 -6.50 1.30 35.94
C ASN A 283 -7.34 1.76 34.74
N ASP A 284 -6.74 2.48 33.78
CA ASP A 284 -7.44 2.96 32.59
C ASP A 284 -6.47 3.07 31.38
N PRO A 285 -6.59 2.16 30.39
CA PRO A 285 -5.72 2.17 29.21
C PRO A 285 -5.93 3.38 28.28
N LYS A 286 -6.93 4.24 28.54
CA LYS A 286 -7.14 5.49 27.79
C LYS A 286 -6.32 6.65 28.32
N VAL A 287 -5.77 6.54 29.53
CA VAL A 287 -4.91 7.59 30.10
C VAL A 287 -3.56 7.54 29.41
N LYS A 288 -3.04 8.72 29.06
CA LYS A 288 -1.74 8.89 28.40
C LYS A 288 -0.74 9.57 29.30
N LEU A 289 0.51 9.11 29.25
CA LEU A 289 1.63 9.66 30.00
C LEU A 289 2.60 10.36 29.04
N TYR A 290 2.89 11.62 29.35
CA TYR A 290 3.84 12.43 28.59
C TYR A 290 5.01 12.86 29.48
N ARG A 291 6.23 12.76 28.97
CA ARG A 291 7.40 13.46 29.53
C ARG A 291 7.53 14.83 28.87
N THR A 292 7.14 15.87 29.61
CA THR A 292 7.12 17.25 29.11
C THR A 292 8.38 18.04 29.44
N GLY A 293 9.24 17.54 30.33
CA GLY A 293 10.42 18.23 30.85
C GLY A 293 11.61 17.31 31.13
N GLY A 294 12.63 17.88 31.78
CA GLY A 294 13.86 17.17 32.16
C GLY A 294 13.66 16.18 33.31
N GLU A 295 12.69 16.46 34.17
CA GLU A 295 12.25 15.71 35.36
C GLU A 295 10.74 15.46 35.30
#